data_AF-A0A379FGF3-F1
#
_entry.id   AF-A0A379FGF3-F1
#
_cell.length_a   1.000
_cell.length_b   1.000
_cell.length_c   1.000
_cell.angle_alpha   90.00
_cell.angle_beta   90.00
_cell.angle_gamma   90.00
#
_symmetry.space_group_name_H-M   'P 1'
#
loop_
_entity.id
_entity.type
_entity.pdbx_description
1 polymer ?
#
loop_
_entity_poly.entity_id
_entity_poly.type
_entity_poly.pdbx_seq_one_letter_code
_entity_poly.pdbx_strand_id
1 'polypeptide(L)'
;MAQQAIKRAITYSVVIGTLLSGHNVIASESETPPLFTSETPALVPAFTEDVATQDTLNSPSVSKQEVSTKLQSWLPSEYKPLYFKQLVDVYQSNDLALIWQDEQITKQLEQQLAEVALTGIQPQFGRWLTLLETAQLTPEARDIILSDAFLGYISFVEQINQSGTTLLYRAAIQALPAPTVQAVEHFQLNLQQNTLGRFVVSFAPSHPYYPLMKEEVRKQLHQEVIWPVMEGKNSLKPNQSAEEVIALRQILRNLNLLPQLAENEQEVATTIYDEPLIAAVKSFQAAHGLETDGIIGRQTRNWLNMTPIQRAGIMALNIQRLRLTPPIGDTGIWGQYS
;
A
#
# COMPACT_ATOMS: atom_id res chain seq x y z
N MET A 1 12.65 16.04 3.13
CA MET A 1 11.52 15.21 3.65
C MET A 1 11.54 13.78 3.13
N ALA A 2 11.85 13.51 1.84
CA ALA A 2 11.98 12.14 1.30
C ALA A 2 12.99 11.24 2.05
N GLN A 3 14.19 11.73 2.38
CA GLN A 3 15.21 10.94 3.10
C GLN A 3 14.81 10.49 4.52
N GLN A 4 13.91 11.22 5.19
CA GLN A 4 13.45 10.89 6.55
C GLN A 4 12.29 9.88 6.52
N ALA A 5 11.46 9.92 5.46
CA ALA A 5 10.50 8.88 5.15
C ALA A 5 11.19 7.56 4.75
N ILE A 6 12.28 7.65 4.00
CA ILE A 6 13.10 6.50 3.57
C ILE A 6 13.78 5.80 4.76
N LYS A 7 14.32 6.54 5.74
CA LYS A 7 14.86 5.92 6.97
C LYS A 7 13.79 5.19 7.80
N ARG A 8 12.55 5.68 7.80
CA ARG A 8 11.42 4.99 8.45
C ARG A 8 11.01 3.74 7.66
N ALA A 9 10.98 3.82 6.33
CA ALA A 9 10.67 2.69 5.45
C ALA A 9 11.64 1.50 5.61
N ILE A 10 12.92 1.74 5.94
CA ILE A 10 13.92 0.67 6.13
C ILE A 10 13.63 -0.20 7.36
N THR A 11 13.12 0.37 8.46
CA THR A 11 12.72 -0.43 9.65
C THR A 11 11.47 -1.28 9.39
N TYR A 12 10.61 -0.87 8.45
CA TYR A 12 9.38 -1.59 8.10
C TYR A 12 9.53 -2.52 6.88
N SER A 13 10.67 -2.53 6.20
CA SER A 13 10.84 -3.22 4.92
C SER A 13 10.83 -4.75 5.03
N VAL A 14 11.39 -5.32 6.11
CA VAL A 14 11.44 -6.78 6.30
C VAL A 14 10.04 -7.30 6.64
N VAL A 15 9.36 -6.60 7.54
CA VAL A 15 7.99 -6.82 8.02
C VAL A 15 6.95 -6.78 6.90
N ILE A 16 7.04 -5.75 6.06
CA ILE A 16 6.08 -5.58 4.96
C ILE A 16 6.39 -6.56 3.81
N GLY A 17 7.66 -6.88 3.61
CA GLY A 17 8.10 -7.90 2.65
C GLY A 17 7.41 -9.23 2.88
N THR A 18 7.47 -9.76 4.11
CA THR A 18 6.87 -11.06 4.51
C THR A 18 5.35 -11.07 4.44
N LEU A 19 4.67 -10.01 4.88
CA LEU A 19 3.21 -9.91 4.84
C LEU A 19 2.67 -9.89 3.39
N LEU A 20 3.38 -9.25 2.47
CA LEU A 20 3.04 -9.22 1.05
C LEU A 20 3.50 -10.49 0.30
N SER A 21 4.28 -11.39 0.92
CA SER A 21 4.75 -12.66 0.31
C SER A 21 3.70 -13.78 0.26
N GLY A 22 2.62 -13.69 1.03
CA GLY A 22 1.72 -14.82 1.19
C GLY A 22 0.89 -15.09 -0.06
N HIS A 23 1.25 -16.14 -0.82
CA HIS A 23 0.46 -16.69 -1.93
C HIS A 23 -1.02 -16.86 -1.52
N ASN A 24 -1.94 -16.27 -2.30
CA ASN A 24 -3.33 -16.71 -2.33
C ASN A 24 -3.54 -17.41 -3.68
N VAL A 25 -3.77 -18.72 -3.61
CA VAL A 25 -4.32 -19.48 -4.72
C VAL A 25 -5.72 -18.91 -4.96
N ILE A 26 -5.87 -18.16 -6.05
CA ILE A 26 -7.20 -17.82 -6.56
C ILE A 26 -7.79 -19.16 -7.01
N ALA A 27 -8.88 -19.57 -6.37
CA ALA A 27 -9.69 -20.70 -6.80
C ALA A 27 -10.10 -20.46 -8.27
N SER A 28 -9.65 -21.35 -9.14
CA SER A 28 -10.11 -21.45 -10.51
C SER A 28 -11.54 -21.99 -10.50
N GLU A 29 -12.52 -21.14 -10.75
CA GLU A 29 -13.80 -21.60 -11.30
C GLU A 29 -13.80 -21.33 -12.80
N SER A 30 -13.60 -22.41 -13.53
CA SER A 30 -13.86 -22.53 -14.96
C SER A 30 -15.37 -22.57 -15.18
N GLU A 31 -15.95 -21.50 -15.72
CA GLU A 31 -17.13 -21.60 -16.57
C GLU A 31 -17.24 -20.33 -17.43
N THR A 32 -17.21 -20.52 -18.75
CA THR A 32 -17.39 -19.48 -19.76
C THR A 32 -18.80 -18.88 -19.69
N PRO A 33 -18.98 -17.54 -19.68
CA PRO A 33 -20.27 -16.93 -19.99
C PRO A 33 -20.39 -16.59 -21.49
N PRO A 34 -21.62 -16.56 -22.05
CA PRO A 34 -21.86 -16.23 -23.45
C PRO A 34 -21.79 -14.71 -23.71
N LEU A 35 -21.63 -14.37 -24.99
CA LEU A 35 -21.68 -13.02 -25.57
C LEU A 35 -23.06 -12.34 -25.39
N PHE A 36 -23.08 -11.01 -25.61
CA PHE A 36 -24.19 -10.01 -25.60
C PHE A 36 -24.35 -9.28 -24.25
N THR A 37 -24.45 -7.95 -24.11
CA THR A 37 -24.58 -6.79 -25.02
C THR A 37 -24.12 -5.55 -24.24
N SER A 38 -23.75 -4.49 -24.95
CA SER A 38 -23.43 -3.17 -24.41
C SER A 38 -24.56 -2.58 -23.55
N GLU A 39 -24.33 -2.50 -22.24
CA GLU A 39 -24.98 -1.54 -21.35
C GLU A 39 -23.92 -0.70 -20.65
N THR A 40 -24.08 0.60 -20.78
CA THR A 40 -23.28 1.66 -20.18
C THR A 40 -23.26 1.50 -18.66
N PRO A 41 -22.10 1.54 -17.96
CA PRO A 41 -22.11 1.56 -16.50
C PRO A 41 -22.61 2.95 -16.05
N ALA A 42 -23.84 2.99 -15.57
CA ALA A 42 -24.37 4.15 -14.89
C ALA A 42 -23.54 4.47 -13.65
N LEU A 43 -23.36 5.78 -13.45
CA LEU A 43 -22.85 6.41 -12.23
C LEU A 43 -23.36 5.72 -10.96
N VAL A 44 -22.45 5.61 -10.00
CA VAL A 44 -22.66 5.36 -8.56
C VAL A 44 -24.11 5.60 -8.14
N PRO A 45 -24.82 4.62 -7.55
CA PRO A 45 -26.14 4.91 -7.02
C PRO A 45 -26.00 5.93 -5.89
N ALA A 46 -26.52 7.12 -6.13
CA ALA A 46 -27.01 7.98 -5.07
C ALA A 46 -28.07 7.17 -4.31
N PHE A 47 -27.75 6.76 -3.09
CA PHE A 47 -28.70 6.06 -2.24
C PHE A 47 -29.78 7.07 -1.80
N THR A 48 -30.90 7.06 -2.51
CA THR A 48 -32.15 7.67 -2.08
C THR A 48 -32.65 6.98 -0.82
N GLU A 49 -33.02 7.80 0.16
CA GLU A 49 -33.85 7.43 1.30
C GLU A 49 -35.11 6.71 0.80
N ASP A 50 -35.33 5.47 1.21
CA ASP A 50 -36.67 5.00 1.50
C ASP A 50 -36.64 4.00 2.65
N VAL A 51 -37.39 4.34 3.69
CA VAL A 51 -37.48 3.67 4.98
C VAL A 51 -38.41 2.47 4.85
N ALA A 52 -37.91 1.29 5.22
CA ALA A 52 -38.76 0.19 5.68
C ALA A 52 -38.28 -0.25 7.06
N THR A 53 -38.99 0.21 8.09
CA THR A 53 -38.86 -0.20 9.49
C THR A 53 -39.09 -1.71 9.61
N GLN A 54 -38.02 -2.46 9.92
CA GLN A 54 -38.12 -3.71 10.66
C GLN A 54 -37.47 -3.53 12.03
N ASP A 55 -38.31 -3.15 12.98
CA ASP A 55 -38.05 -3.21 14.41
C ASP A 55 -37.90 -4.67 14.85
N THR A 56 -36.67 -5.16 14.85
CA THR A 56 -36.17 -6.15 15.83
C THR A 56 -34.69 -5.86 16.10
N LEU A 57 -34.40 -4.71 16.70
CA LEU A 57 -33.07 -4.43 17.24
C LEU A 57 -32.87 -5.30 18.50
N ASN A 58 -32.11 -6.38 18.36
CA ASN A 58 -31.48 -7.05 19.49
C ASN A 58 -30.76 -5.98 20.32
N SER A 59 -31.24 -5.74 21.55
CA SER A 59 -30.49 -4.93 22.50
C SER A 59 -29.17 -5.66 22.81
N PRO A 60 -28.03 -4.96 22.79
CA PRO A 60 -26.76 -5.60 23.09
C PRO A 60 -26.82 -6.25 24.47
N SER A 61 -26.38 -7.51 24.55
CA SER A 61 -26.50 -8.32 25.77
C SER A 61 -25.56 -7.83 26.89
N VAL A 62 -24.55 -7.03 26.53
CA VAL A 62 -23.49 -6.53 27.41
C VAL A 62 -23.51 -4.99 27.47
N SER A 63 -23.28 -4.43 28.67
CA SER A 63 -23.19 -2.98 28.84
C SER A 63 -21.85 -2.41 28.33
N LYS A 64 -21.84 -1.13 27.89
CA LYS A 64 -20.60 -0.46 27.45
C LYS A 64 -19.52 -0.43 28.53
N GLN A 65 -19.90 -0.36 29.80
CA GLN A 65 -18.96 -0.34 30.92
C GLN A 65 -18.25 -1.69 31.05
N GLU A 66 -18.99 -2.79 31.00
CA GLU A 66 -18.43 -4.15 31.03
C GLU A 66 -17.50 -4.38 29.83
N VAL A 67 -17.91 -3.96 28.63
CA VAL A 67 -17.08 -4.04 27.43
C VAL A 67 -15.79 -3.25 27.61
N SER A 68 -15.87 -2.00 28.07
CA SER A 68 -14.70 -1.16 28.33
C SER A 68 -13.72 -1.81 29.31
N THR A 69 -14.22 -2.35 30.43
CA THR A 69 -13.37 -3.04 31.42
C THR A 69 -12.74 -4.30 30.82
N LYS A 70 -13.50 -5.06 30.02
CA LYS A 70 -12.99 -6.27 29.36
C LYS A 70 -11.90 -5.94 28.34
N LEU A 71 -12.13 -4.98 27.46
CA LEU A 71 -11.12 -4.55 26.48
C LEU A 71 -9.85 -4.05 27.16
N GLN A 72 -9.95 -3.30 28.26
CA GLN A 72 -8.76 -2.88 29.04
C GLN A 72 -7.94 -4.07 29.56
N SER A 73 -8.60 -5.17 29.94
CA SER A 73 -7.91 -6.39 30.40
C SER A 73 -7.17 -7.15 29.28
N TRP A 74 -7.55 -6.91 28.01
CA TRP A 74 -6.93 -7.53 26.84
C TRP A 74 -5.79 -6.69 26.26
N LEU A 75 -5.65 -5.42 26.67
CA LEU A 75 -4.61 -4.54 26.14
C LEU A 75 -3.22 -4.92 26.67
N PRO A 76 -2.19 -4.97 25.80
CA PRO A 76 -0.81 -4.98 26.24
C PRO A 76 -0.49 -3.72 27.08
N SER A 77 0.36 -3.87 28.10
CA SER A 77 0.66 -2.82 29.10
C SER A 77 1.11 -1.46 28.52
N GLU A 78 1.75 -1.47 27.35
CA GLU A 78 2.28 -0.26 26.69
C GLU A 78 1.42 0.23 25.51
N TYR A 79 0.37 -0.51 25.15
CA TYR A 79 -0.45 -0.18 24.00
C TYR A 79 -1.68 0.63 24.40
N LYS A 80 -1.86 1.77 23.73
CA LYS A 80 -3.03 2.63 23.87
C LYS A 80 -3.73 2.70 22.51
N PRO A 81 -4.93 2.11 22.36
CA PRO A 81 -5.68 2.18 21.12
C PRO A 81 -6.01 3.62 20.75
N LEU A 82 -5.93 3.94 19.46
CA LEU A 82 -6.28 5.27 18.96
C LEU A 82 -7.80 5.49 19.02
N TYR A 83 -8.57 4.42 18.84
CA TYR A 83 -10.03 4.45 18.70
C TYR A 83 -10.75 3.67 19.81
N PHE A 84 -10.27 3.75 21.05
CA PHE A 84 -10.83 2.97 22.17
C PHE A 84 -12.36 3.12 22.34
N LYS A 85 -12.92 4.31 22.11
CA LYS A 85 -14.37 4.53 22.18
C LYS A 85 -15.13 3.74 21.11
N GLN A 86 -14.66 3.81 19.86
CA GLN A 86 -15.26 3.10 18.73
C GLN A 86 -15.07 1.58 18.89
N LEU A 87 -13.95 1.13 19.45
CA LEU A 87 -13.75 -0.28 19.79
C LEU A 87 -14.81 -0.76 20.79
N VAL A 88 -15.09 0.00 21.85
CA VAL A 88 -16.17 -0.35 22.79
C VAL A 88 -17.51 -0.50 22.06
N ASP A 89 -17.83 0.39 21.12
CA ASP A 89 -19.07 0.30 20.34
C ASP A 89 -19.10 -0.96 19.45
N VAL A 90 -18.00 -1.26 18.75
CA VAL A 90 -17.91 -2.44 17.86
C VAL A 90 -18.01 -3.74 18.66
N TYR A 91 -17.21 -3.91 19.70
CA TYR A 91 -17.23 -5.14 20.51
C TYR A 91 -18.51 -5.29 21.32
N GLN A 92 -19.19 -4.20 21.67
CA GLN A 92 -20.52 -4.30 22.25
C GLN A 92 -21.52 -4.90 21.26
N SER A 93 -21.50 -4.46 20.00
CA SER A 93 -22.41 -4.97 18.96
C SER A 93 -22.14 -6.42 18.54
N ASN A 94 -20.94 -6.93 18.86
CA ASN A 94 -20.47 -8.28 18.57
C ASN A 94 -20.41 -9.16 19.85
N ASP A 95 -21.11 -8.79 20.92
CA ASP A 95 -21.19 -9.53 22.19
C ASP A 95 -19.82 -9.98 22.76
N LEU A 96 -18.80 -9.12 22.66
CA LEU A 96 -17.41 -9.41 23.06
C LEU A 96 -16.74 -10.59 22.34
N ALA A 97 -17.30 -11.11 21.24
CA ALA A 97 -16.63 -12.11 20.42
C ALA A 97 -15.43 -11.50 19.68
N LEU A 98 -14.37 -12.30 19.51
CA LEU A 98 -13.20 -11.92 18.71
C LEU A 98 -13.59 -11.81 17.24
N ILE A 99 -13.12 -10.76 16.58
CA ILE A 99 -13.53 -10.36 15.23
C ILE A 99 -12.69 -11.05 14.15
N TRP A 100 -11.38 -11.13 14.37
CA TRP A 100 -10.37 -11.53 13.38
C TRP A 100 -9.98 -12.99 13.52
N GLN A 101 -10.98 -13.89 13.47
CA GLN A 101 -10.75 -15.33 13.57
C GLN A 101 -10.40 -15.98 12.22
N ASP A 102 -10.80 -15.36 11.12
CA ASP A 102 -10.47 -15.82 9.77
C ASP A 102 -9.08 -15.32 9.37
N GLU A 103 -8.15 -16.27 9.17
CA GLU A 103 -6.77 -15.98 8.80
C GLU A 103 -6.66 -15.32 7.42
N GLN A 104 -7.51 -15.67 6.46
CA GLN A 104 -7.51 -15.07 5.12
C GLN A 104 -7.94 -13.62 5.17
N ILE A 105 -9.00 -13.31 5.92
CA ILE A 105 -9.45 -11.93 6.11
C ILE A 105 -8.39 -11.11 6.85
N THR A 106 -7.79 -11.69 7.90
CA THR A 106 -6.74 -11.03 8.69
C THR A 106 -5.53 -10.70 7.83
N LYS A 107 -5.04 -11.66 7.05
CA LYS A 107 -3.91 -11.48 6.13
C LYS A 107 -4.23 -10.44 5.05
N GLN A 108 -5.46 -10.45 4.51
CA GLN A 108 -5.91 -9.45 3.54
C GLN A 108 -5.89 -8.03 4.13
N LEU A 109 -6.35 -7.86 5.36
CA LEU A 109 -6.26 -6.58 6.07
C LEU A 109 -4.80 -6.17 6.28
N GLU A 110 -3.96 -7.05 6.82
CA GLU A 110 -2.55 -6.76 7.11
C GLU A 110 -1.79 -6.33 5.84
N GLN A 111 -2.07 -6.97 4.69
CA GLN A 111 -1.51 -6.57 3.40
C GLN A 111 -1.96 -5.15 3.00
N GLN A 112 -3.25 -4.83 3.15
CA GLN A 112 -3.75 -3.48 2.84
C GLN A 112 -3.14 -2.42 3.78
N LEU A 113 -2.98 -2.73 5.07
CA LEU A 113 -2.30 -1.86 6.04
C LEU A 113 -0.82 -1.67 5.66
N ALA A 114 -0.16 -2.74 5.21
CA ALA A 114 1.23 -2.71 4.77
C ALA A 114 1.42 -1.85 3.52
N GLU A 115 0.51 -1.94 2.55
CA GLU A 115 0.48 -1.05 1.38
C GLU A 115 0.40 0.42 1.78
N VAL A 116 -0.42 0.78 2.79
CA VAL A 116 -0.49 2.15 3.30
C VAL A 116 0.78 2.53 4.07
N ALA A 117 1.31 1.63 4.90
CA ALA A 117 2.53 1.87 5.68
C ALA A 117 3.74 2.17 4.79
N LEU A 118 3.88 1.48 3.64
CA LEU A 118 4.95 1.70 2.65
C LEU A 118 4.95 3.11 2.07
N THR A 119 3.78 3.76 2.00
CA THR A 119 3.71 5.14 1.50
C THR A 119 4.47 6.12 2.40
N GLY A 120 4.64 5.79 3.68
CA GLY A 120 5.24 6.66 4.69
C GLY A 120 4.41 7.90 5.05
N ILE A 121 3.20 8.06 4.51
CA ILE A 121 2.33 9.23 4.73
C ILE A 121 1.76 9.26 6.15
N GLN A 122 1.45 8.08 6.71
CA GLN A 122 0.90 7.95 8.05
C GLN A 122 1.70 6.88 8.84
N PRO A 123 2.62 7.29 9.74
CA PRO A 123 3.46 6.38 10.52
C PRO A 123 2.71 5.39 11.42
N GLN A 124 1.47 5.72 11.81
CA GLN A 124 0.68 4.85 12.69
C GLN A 124 0.43 3.45 12.11
N PHE A 125 0.28 3.33 10.78
CA PHE A 125 0.12 2.03 10.10
C PHE A 125 1.32 1.11 10.31
N GLY A 126 2.55 1.65 10.19
CA GLY A 126 3.76 0.89 10.49
C GLY A 126 3.83 0.46 11.96
N ARG A 127 3.37 1.30 12.89
CA ARG A 127 3.33 0.97 14.33
C ARG A 127 2.38 -0.19 14.63
N TRP A 128 1.18 -0.19 14.04
CA TRP A 128 0.25 -1.31 14.21
C TRP A 128 0.84 -2.62 13.67
N LEU A 129 1.45 -2.60 12.48
CA LEU A 129 2.07 -3.79 11.90
C LEU A 129 3.22 -4.33 12.75
N THR A 130 4.12 -3.47 13.26
CA THR A 130 5.19 -3.90 14.17
C THR A 130 4.65 -4.50 15.46
N LEU A 131 3.56 -3.93 16.00
CA LEU A 131 2.91 -4.53 17.18
C LEU A 131 2.41 -5.93 16.87
N LEU A 132 1.70 -6.13 15.76
CA LEU A 132 1.11 -7.42 15.33
C LEU A 132 2.12 -8.54 15.13
N GLU A 133 3.40 -8.23 14.91
CA GLU A 133 4.48 -9.21 14.79
C GLU A 133 5.15 -9.59 16.12
N THR A 134 4.79 -8.91 17.22
CA THR A 134 5.40 -9.18 18.52
C THR A 134 5.06 -10.59 18.98
N ALA A 135 6.07 -11.42 19.24
CA ALA A 135 5.96 -12.86 19.51
C ALA A 135 5.17 -13.26 20.77
N GLN A 136 4.68 -12.30 21.57
CA GLN A 136 4.00 -12.52 22.86
C GLN A 136 2.58 -11.94 22.91
N LEU A 137 1.98 -11.64 21.76
CA LEU A 137 0.59 -11.18 21.71
C LEU A 137 -0.39 -12.31 22.01
N THR A 138 -1.29 -12.09 22.96
CA THR A 138 -2.46 -12.97 23.13
C THR A 138 -3.43 -12.79 21.96
N PRO A 139 -4.28 -13.78 21.65
CA PRO A 139 -5.29 -13.67 20.60
C PRO A 139 -6.17 -12.43 20.76
N GLU A 140 -6.57 -12.11 21.99
CA GLU A 140 -7.42 -10.95 22.29
C GLU A 140 -6.69 -9.62 22.09
N ALA A 141 -5.41 -9.54 22.48
CA ALA A 141 -4.60 -8.36 22.24
C ALA A 141 -4.41 -8.12 20.74
N ARG A 142 -4.14 -9.19 19.97
CA ARG A 142 -4.04 -9.12 18.52
C ARG A 142 -5.34 -8.64 17.89
N ASP A 143 -6.47 -9.18 18.34
CA ASP A 143 -7.80 -8.83 17.85
C ASP A 143 -8.10 -7.34 18.04
N ILE A 144 -7.80 -6.78 19.22
CA ILE A 144 -7.96 -5.35 19.48
C ILE A 144 -7.05 -4.51 18.58
N ILE A 145 -5.79 -4.89 18.40
CA ILE A 145 -4.84 -4.14 17.57
C ILE A 145 -5.29 -4.14 16.10
N LEU A 146 -5.76 -5.29 15.58
CA LEU A 146 -6.34 -5.39 14.24
C LEU A 146 -7.58 -4.52 14.09
N SER A 147 -8.47 -4.52 15.09
CA SER A 147 -9.68 -3.68 15.08
C SER A 147 -9.34 -2.18 15.14
N ASP A 148 -8.37 -1.77 15.96
CA ASP A 148 -7.89 -0.38 16.03
C ASP A 148 -7.25 0.05 14.71
N ALA A 149 -6.44 -0.83 14.11
CA ALA A 149 -5.79 -0.59 12.83
C ALA A 149 -6.82 -0.50 11.69
N PHE A 150 -7.86 -1.34 11.71
CA PHE A 150 -8.92 -1.31 10.71
C PHE A 150 -9.76 -0.03 10.82
N LEU A 151 -10.12 0.40 12.03
CA LEU A 151 -10.75 1.71 12.25
C LEU A 151 -9.86 2.85 11.73
N GLY A 152 -8.55 2.77 11.95
CA GLY A 152 -7.59 3.70 11.36
C GLY A 152 -7.57 3.69 9.84
N TYR A 153 -7.70 2.51 9.24
CA TYR A 153 -7.76 2.35 7.79
C TYR A 153 -9.05 2.91 7.20
N ILE A 154 -10.19 2.68 7.85
CA ILE A 154 -11.48 3.30 7.51
C ILE A 154 -11.33 4.82 7.50
N SER A 155 -10.83 5.41 8.60
CA SER A 155 -10.59 6.85 8.72
C SER A 155 -9.67 7.39 7.63
N PHE A 156 -8.62 6.65 7.29
CA PHE A 156 -7.70 7.02 6.22
C PHE A 156 -8.40 7.06 4.86
N VAL A 157 -9.22 6.06 4.54
CA VAL A 157 -9.95 6.00 3.27
C VAL A 157 -11.02 7.10 3.19
N GLU A 158 -11.74 7.38 4.28
CA GLU A 158 -12.67 8.51 4.35
C GLU A 158 -11.98 9.85 4.04
N GLN A 159 -10.80 10.08 4.61
CA GLN A 159 -10.01 11.29 4.34
C GLN A 159 -9.55 11.40 2.89
N ILE A 160 -9.15 10.28 2.26
CA ILE A 160 -8.83 10.27 0.83
C ILE A 160 -10.06 10.62 0.00
N ASN A 161 -11.23 10.07 0.32
CA ASN A 161 -12.45 10.35 -0.43
C ASN A 161 -12.90 11.82 -0.27
N GLN A 162 -12.64 12.43 0.88
CA GLN A 162 -13.00 13.84 1.13
C GLN A 162 -11.95 14.84 0.62
N SER A 163 -10.66 14.52 0.66
CA SER A 163 -9.56 15.49 0.45
C SER A 163 -8.30 14.90 -0.19
N GLY A 164 -8.43 13.77 -0.91
CA GLY A 164 -7.31 12.96 -1.39
C GLY A 164 -6.31 13.68 -2.30
N THR A 165 -6.74 14.67 -3.11
CA THR A 165 -5.83 15.43 -3.99
C THR A 165 -4.85 16.30 -3.22
N THR A 166 -5.23 16.82 -2.04
CA THR A 166 -4.31 17.57 -1.17
C THR A 166 -3.43 16.61 -0.36
N LEU A 167 -4.00 15.51 0.15
CA LEU A 167 -3.30 14.57 1.03
C LEU A 167 -2.25 13.72 0.29
N LEU A 168 -2.55 13.22 -0.90
CA LEU A 168 -1.62 12.32 -1.61
C LEU A 168 -0.54 13.06 -2.44
N TYR A 169 -0.67 14.38 -2.60
CA TYR A 169 0.25 15.19 -3.42
C TYR A 169 0.97 16.32 -2.66
N ARG A 170 0.43 16.83 -1.54
CA ARG A 170 0.98 18.04 -0.88
C ARG A 170 1.45 17.86 0.55
N ALA A 171 0.94 16.90 1.33
CA ALA A 171 1.27 16.80 2.75
C ALA A 171 1.22 15.37 3.30
N ALA A 172 2.06 15.07 4.30
CA ALA A 172 1.86 13.90 5.15
C ALA A 172 0.58 14.10 5.99
N ILE A 173 -0.22 13.05 6.17
CA ILE A 173 -1.41 13.08 7.03
C ILE A 173 -0.92 13.18 8.48
N GLN A 174 -1.01 14.37 9.07
CA GLN A 174 -0.50 14.60 10.42
C GLN A 174 -1.41 14.03 11.51
N ALA A 175 -2.73 14.03 11.28
CA ALA A 175 -3.72 13.51 12.22
C ALA A 175 -4.57 12.43 11.55
N LEU A 176 -4.84 11.35 12.28
CA LEU A 176 -5.76 10.31 11.86
C LEU A 176 -7.02 10.40 12.74
N PRO A 177 -8.02 11.24 12.37
CA PRO A 177 -9.23 11.42 13.16
C PRO A 177 -10.00 10.11 13.36
N ALA A 178 -10.97 10.11 14.28
CA ALA A 178 -11.90 9.01 14.41
C ALA A 178 -12.72 8.83 13.11
N PRO A 179 -13.03 7.58 12.70
CA PRO A 179 -14.01 7.32 11.66
C PRO A 179 -15.36 7.97 11.96
N THR A 180 -16.14 8.22 10.91
CA THR A 180 -17.53 8.68 11.09
C THR A 180 -18.37 7.64 11.81
N VAL A 181 -19.43 8.09 12.50
CA VAL A 181 -20.38 7.19 13.19
C VAL A 181 -20.96 6.18 12.19
N GLN A 182 -21.35 6.63 11.00
CA GLN A 182 -21.86 5.79 9.93
C GLN A 182 -20.87 4.70 9.50
N ALA A 183 -19.57 5.01 9.41
CA ALA A 183 -18.57 4.02 9.05
C ALA A 183 -18.37 2.96 10.15
N VAL A 184 -18.48 3.35 11.42
CA VAL A 184 -18.48 2.40 12.55
C VAL A 184 -19.73 1.51 12.50
N GLU A 185 -20.91 2.08 12.25
CA GLU A 185 -22.15 1.31 12.09
C GLU A 185 -22.07 0.31 10.93
N HIS A 186 -21.49 0.69 9.79
CA HIS A 186 -21.24 -0.23 8.69
C HIS A 186 -20.29 -1.36 9.06
N PHE A 187 -19.26 -1.10 9.87
CA PHE A 187 -18.40 -2.16 10.38
C PHE A 187 -19.20 -3.14 11.25
N GLN A 188 -20.01 -2.65 12.19
CA GLN A 188 -20.87 -3.47 13.05
C GLN A 188 -21.85 -4.32 12.26
N LEU A 189 -22.52 -3.73 11.26
CA LEU A 189 -23.46 -4.44 10.39
C LEU A 189 -22.79 -5.59 9.62
N ASN A 190 -21.59 -5.37 9.09
CA ASN A 190 -20.87 -6.41 8.34
C ASN A 190 -20.34 -7.54 9.24
N LEU A 191 -20.15 -7.29 10.54
CA LEU A 191 -19.89 -8.35 11.52
C LEU A 191 -21.14 -9.22 11.72
N GLN A 192 -22.28 -8.58 11.99
CA GLN A 192 -23.55 -9.28 12.25
C GLN A 192 -24.04 -10.08 11.03
N GLN A 193 -23.78 -9.59 9.82
CA GLN A 193 -24.18 -10.23 8.57
C GLN A 193 -23.16 -11.27 8.06
N ASN A 194 -22.04 -11.51 8.77
CA ASN A 194 -20.95 -12.37 8.34
C ASN A 194 -20.35 -11.98 6.97
N THR A 195 -20.32 -10.68 6.67
CA THR A 195 -19.81 -10.11 5.41
C THR A 195 -18.48 -9.36 5.57
N LEU A 196 -17.82 -9.51 6.73
CA LEU A 196 -16.56 -8.84 7.07
C LEU A 196 -15.49 -8.96 5.98
N GLY A 197 -15.32 -10.16 5.39
CA GLY A 197 -14.30 -10.35 4.34
C GLY A 197 -14.53 -9.47 3.11
N ARG A 198 -15.78 -9.40 2.62
CA ARG A 198 -16.14 -8.50 1.50
C ARG A 198 -15.97 -7.04 1.89
N PHE A 199 -16.32 -6.69 3.13
CA PHE A 199 -16.17 -5.34 3.65
C PHE A 199 -14.70 -4.92 3.65
N VAL A 200 -13.79 -5.72 4.20
CA VAL A 200 -12.33 -5.46 4.19
C VAL A 200 -11.79 -5.33 2.76
N VAL A 201 -12.19 -6.24 1.85
CA VAL A 201 -11.77 -6.17 0.44
C VAL A 201 -12.24 -4.88 -0.23
N SER A 202 -13.43 -4.39 0.10
CA SER A 202 -13.99 -3.17 -0.51
C SER A 202 -13.19 -1.90 -0.22
N PHE A 203 -12.36 -1.89 0.83
CA PHE A 203 -11.47 -0.78 1.14
C PHE A 203 -10.20 -0.76 0.28
N ALA A 204 -9.86 -1.82 -0.45
CA ALA A 204 -8.74 -1.76 -1.40
C ALA A 204 -9.07 -0.84 -2.60
N PRO A 205 -8.06 -0.29 -3.30
CA PRO A 205 -8.32 0.43 -4.55
C PRO A 205 -9.00 -0.47 -5.59
N SER A 206 -10.12 -0.02 -6.16
CA SER A 206 -10.91 -0.78 -7.14
C SER A 206 -10.39 -0.70 -8.59
N HIS A 207 -9.31 0.05 -8.82
CA HIS A 207 -8.80 0.33 -10.16
C HIS A 207 -8.17 -0.93 -10.82
N PRO A 208 -8.37 -1.19 -12.13
CA PRO A 208 -7.86 -2.40 -12.81
C PRO A 208 -6.34 -2.66 -12.70
N TYR A 209 -5.53 -1.59 -12.58
CA TYR A 209 -4.08 -1.71 -12.38
C TYR A 209 -3.64 -2.04 -10.96
N TYR A 210 -4.54 -1.98 -9.98
CA TYR A 210 -4.22 -2.28 -8.59
C TYR A 210 -3.49 -3.62 -8.39
N PRO A 211 -3.99 -4.77 -8.91
CA PRO A 211 -3.31 -6.05 -8.72
C PRO A 211 -1.91 -6.10 -9.34
N LEU A 212 -1.72 -5.49 -10.52
CA LEU A 212 -0.42 -5.45 -11.19
C LEU A 212 0.60 -4.62 -10.42
N MET A 213 0.19 -3.46 -9.90
CA MET A 213 1.06 -2.61 -9.10
C MET A 213 1.38 -3.24 -7.74
N LYS A 214 0.42 -3.91 -7.11
CA LYS A 214 0.65 -4.65 -5.86
C LYS A 214 1.71 -5.74 -6.05
N GLU A 215 1.62 -6.49 -7.14
CA GLU A 215 2.60 -7.52 -7.48
C GLU A 215 3.99 -6.94 -7.73
N GLU A 216 4.08 -5.78 -8.39
CA GLU A 216 5.37 -5.13 -8.61
C GLU A 216 5.97 -4.56 -7.30
N VAL A 217 5.16 -3.96 -6.42
CA VAL A 217 5.60 -3.59 -5.06
C VAL A 217 6.18 -4.80 -4.34
N ARG A 218 5.47 -5.94 -4.39
CA ARG A 218 5.91 -7.18 -3.79
C ARG A 218 7.27 -7.60 -4.34
N LYS A 219 7.44 -7.65 -5.67
CA LYS A 219 8.72 -8.00 -6.30
C LYS A 219 9.86 -7.10 -5.82
N GLN A 220 9.65 -5.79 -5.76
CA GLN A 220 10.68 -4.84 -5.31
C GLN A 220 11.10 -5.09 -3.85
N LEU A 221 10.16 -5.46 -2.96
CA LEU A 221 10.47 -5.75 -1.56
C LEU A 221 11.23 -7.07 -1.35
N HIS A 222 11.13 -8.02 -2.29
CA HIS A 222 11.83 -9.30 -2.23
C HIS A 222 13.24 -9.25 -2.87
N GLN A 223 13.63 -8.11 -3.45
CA GLN A 223 14.98 -7.96 -4.01
C GLN A 223 15.99 -7.77 -2.88
N GLU A 224 16.65 -8.85 -2.48
CA GLU A 224 17.76 -8.85 -1.53
C GLU A 224 19.09 -8.42 -2.20
N VAL A 225 19.07 -7.28 -2.88
CA VAL A 225 20.23 -6.75 -3.60
C VAL A 225 20.76 -5.52 -2.88
N ILE A 226 22.05 -5.52 -2.55
CA ILE A 226 22.76 -4.29 -2.15
C ILE A 226 22.79 -3.38 -3.37
N TRP A 227 21.95 -2.34 -3.36
CA TRP A 227 21.81 -1.47 -4.51
C TRP A 227 23.09 -0.63 -4.72
N PRO A 228 23.72 -0.69 -5.90
CA PRO A 228 24.89 0.14 -6.20
C PRO A 228 24.52 1.62 -6.18
N VAL A 229 25.49 2.48 -5.87
CA VAL A 229 25.30 3.92 -5.81
C VAL A 229 26.30 4.60 -6.73
N MET A 230 25.79 5.41 -7.64
CA MET A 230 26.59 6.33 -8.44
C MET A 230 26.90 7.57 -7.60
N GLU A 231 28.16 7.73 -7.19
CA GLU A 231 28.61 8.84 -6.33
C GLU A 231 29.04 10.11 -7.09
N GLY A 232 29.06 10.05 -8.42
CA GLY A 232 29.50 11.15 -9.26
C GLY A 232 28.72 12.45 -9.04
N LYS A 233 29.44 13.57 -9.03
CA LYS A 233 28.85 14.92 -8.82
C LYS A 233 28.57 15.65 -10.12
N ASN A 234 29.37 15.39 -11.15
CA ASN A 234 29.24 16.00 -12.47
C ASN A 234 28.33 15.17 -13.38
N SER A 235 27.95 15.72 -14.54
CA SER A 235 27.24 14.93 -15.55
C SER A 235 28.17 13.91 -16.20
N LEU A 236 27.75 12.64 -16.29
CA LEU A 236 28.45 11.63 -17.09
C LEU A 236 27.85 11.62 -18.51
N LYS A 237 28.69 11.89 -19.51
CA LYS A 237 28.30 12.01 -20.93
C LYS A 237 28.70 10.76 -21.72
N PRO A 238 28.01 10.47 -22.85
CA PRO A 238 28.38 9.38 -23.76
C PRO A 238 29.88 9.29 -24.05
N ASN A 239 30.40 8.06 -24.08
CA ASN A 239 31.80 7.71 -24.36
C ASN A 239 32.84 8.19 -23.33
N GLN A 240 32.42 8.77 -22.19
CA GLN A 240 33.34 9.10 -21.11
C GLN A 240 33.71 7.88 -20.28
N SER A 241 34.92 7.90 -19.72
CA SER A 241 35.35 6.92 -18.72
C SER A 241 35.27 7.50 -17.31
N ALA A 242 34.69 6.74 -16.39
CA ALA A 242 34.59 7.07 -14.98
C ALA A 242 34.36 5.82 -14.13
N GLU A 243 34.86 5.81 -12.88
CA GLU A 243 34.64 4.71 -11.93
C GLU A 243 33.13 4.49 -11.63
N GLU A 244 32.31 5.55 -11.65
CA GLU A 244 30.86 5.44 -11.42
C GLU A 244 30.12 4.62 -12.48
N VAL A 245 30.77 4.31 -13.62
CA VAL A 245 30.21 3.45 -14.67
C VAL A 245 30.06 2.01 -14.19
N ILE A 246 30.93 1.53 -13.29
CA ILE A 246 30.78 0.19 -12.71
C ILE A 246 29.44 0.08 -11.96
N ALA A 247 29.12 1.10 -11.15
CA ALA A 247 27.84 1.17 -10.45
C ALA A 247 26.67 1.26 -11.43
N LEU A 248 26.79 2.04 -12.52
CA LEU A 248 25.79 2.12 -13.58
C LEU A 248 25.51 0.75 -14.21
N ARG A 249 26.55 -0.03 -14.54
CA ARG A 249 26.42 -1.38 -15.12
C ARG A 249 25.67 -2.32 -14.19
N GLN A 250 26.05 -2.32 -12.91
CA GLN A 250 25.37 -3.11 -11.88
C GLN A 250 23.90 -2.68 -11.73
N ILE A 251 23.60 -1.38 -11.74
CA ILE A 251 22.22 -0.86 -11.69
C ILE A 251 21.41 -1.32 -12.90
N LEU A 252 21.91 -1.14 -14.12
CA LEU A 252 21.19 -1.50 -15.36
C LEU A 252 20.99 -3.02 -15.48
N ARG A 253 21.95 -3.82 -14.97
CA ARG A 253 21.82 -5.27 -14.81
C ARG A 253 20.68 -5.60 -13.84
N ASN A 254 20.67 -5.00 -12.66
CA ASN A 254 19.64 -5.25 -11.63
C ASN A 254 18.24 -4.77 -12.06
N LEU A 255 18.16 -3.74 -12.90
CA LEU A 255 16.92 -3.28 -13.53
C LEU A 255 16.50 -4.12 -14.75
N ASN A 256 17.29 -5.14 -15.12
CA ASN A 256 17.09 -5.98 -16.30
C ASN A 256 17.01 -5.18 -17.63
N LEU A 257 17.68 -4.02 -17.69
CA LEU A 257 17.79 -3.19 -18.91
C LEU A 257 18.96 -3.61 -19.80
N LEU A 258 19.94 -4.33 -19.22
CA LEU A 258 21.06 -4.95 -19.92
C LEU A 258 21.26 -6.38 -19.39
N PRO A 259 20.37 -7.33 -19.73
CA PRO A 259 20.45 -8.71 -19.25
C PRO A 259 21.76 -9.42 -19.64
N GLN A 260 22.41 -9.00 -20.72
CA GLN A 260 23.72 -9.53 -21.13
C GLN A 260 24.84 -9.31 -20.10
N LEU A 261 24.65 -8.43 -19.12
CA LEU A 261 25.60 -8.23 -18.02
C LEU A 261 25.44 -9.26 -16.89
N ALA A 262 24.41 -10.12 -16.92
CA ALA A 262 24.03 -11.02 -15.83
C ALA A 262 25.19 -11.90 -15.31
N GLU A 263 26.02 -12.43 -16.21
CA GLU A 263 27.11 -13.36 -15.86
C GLU A 263 28.51 -12.82 -16.18
N ASN A 264 28.61 -11.62 -16.77
CA ASN A 264 29.87 -11.09 -17.27
C ASN A 264 30.45 -10.02 -16.32
N GLU A 265 31.05 -10.48 -15.22
CA GLU A 265 31.69 -9.59 -14.23
C GLU A 265 32.86 -8.78 -14.81
N GLN A 266 33.53 -9.28 -15.85
CA GLN A 266 34.59 -8.54 -16.54
C GLN A 266 34.03 -7.31 -17.26
N GLU A 267 32.90 -7.48 -17.96
CA GLU A 267 32.20 -6.39 -18.62
C GLU A 267 31.63 -5.38 -17.62
N VAL A 268 31.14 -5.85 -16.47
CA VAL A 268 30.66 -5.00 -15.38
C VAL A 268 31.78 -4.16 -14.77
N ALA A 269 33.01 -4.68 -14.72
CA ALA A 269 34.17 -3.96 -14.19
C ALA A 269 34.73 -2.87 -15.13
N THR A 270 34.18 -2.72 -16.34
CA THR A 270 34.64 -1.68 -17.28
C THR A 270 34.13 -0.30 -16.88
N THR A 271 34.97 0.71 -17.10
CA THR A 271 34.70 2.09 -16.69
C THR A 271 34.25 3.00 -17.83
N ILE A 272 34.01 2.45 -19.03
CA ILE A 272 33.64 3.23 -20.21
C ILE A 272 32.11 3.24 -20.36
N TYR A 273 31.55 4.44 -20.50
CA TYR A 273 30.13 4.64 -20.79
C TYR A 273 29.88 4.50 -22.30
N ASP A 274 29.74 3.25 -22.75
CA ASP A 274 29.67 2.83 -24.14
C ASP A 274 28.23 2.78 -24.70
N GLU A 275 28.11 2.47 -26.00
CA GLU A 275 26.83 2.49 -26.74
C GLU A 275 25.73 1.61 -26.11
N PRO A 276 25.98 0.36 -25.66
CA PRO A 276 24.95 -0.42 -24.99
C PRO A 276 24.40 0.26 -23.73
N LEU A 277 25.27 0.85 -22.90
CA LEU A 277 24.84 1.59 -21.72
C LEU A 277 24.07 2.85 -22.09
N ILE A 278 24.52 3.59 -23.11
CA ILE A 278 23.82 4.81 -23.57
C ILE A 278 22.39 4.48 -24.01
N ALA A 279 22.19 3.39 -24.76
CA ALA A 279 20.86 2.95 -25.18
C ALA A 279 19.96 2.56 -24.00
N ALA A 280 20.52 1.85 -23.01
CA ALA A 280 19.80 1.48 -21.80
C ALA A 280 19.43 2.69 -20.93
N VAL A 281 20.34 3.67 -20.79
CA VAL A 281 20.07 4.91 -20.06
C VAL A 281 18.99 5.75 -20.75
N LYS A 282 19.01 5.86 -22.08
CA LYS A 282 17.93 6.53 -22.82
C LYS A 282 16.58 5.87 -22.61
N SER A 283 16.55 4.53 -22.62
CA SER A 283 15.33 3.76 -22.33
C SER A 283 14.84 4.00 -20.89
N PHE A 284 15.77 4.02 -19.92
CA PHE A 284 15.48 4.36 -18.54
C PHE A 284 14.93 5.79 -18.40
N GLN A 285 15.57 6.78 -19.04
CA GLN A 285 15.13 8.17 -19.02
C GLN A 285 13.71 8.32 -19.57
N ALA A 286 13.43 7.69 -20.73
CA ALA A 286 12.10 7.72 -21.34
C ALA A 286 11.03 7.14 -20.40
N ALA A 287 11.31 5.99 -19.77
CA ALA A 287 10.40 5.34 -18.83
C ALA A 287 10.12 6.17 -17.56
N HIS A 288 11.04 7.06 -17.18
CA HIS A 288 10.92 7.92 -15.99
C HIS A 288 10.52 9.36 -16.32
N GLY A 289 10.17 9.67 -17.57
CA GLY A 289 9.78 11.02 -18.00
C GLY A 289 10.93 12.03 -17.94
N LEU A 290 12.17 11.57 -18.06
CA LEU A 290 13.37 12.41 -18.11
C LEU A 290 13.74 12.74 -19.57
N GLU A 291 14.58 13.75 -19.77
CA GLU A 291 15.16 14.05 -21.08
C GLU A 291 15.97 12.85 -21.59
N THR A 292 15.66 12.36 -22.80
CA THR A 292 16.21 11.12 -23.37
C THR A 292 17.51 11.34 -24.15
N ASP A 293 18.46 12.03 -23.53
CA ASP A 293 19.72 12.42 -24.16
C ASP A 293 20.87 11.42 -23.92
N GLY A 294 20.69 10.45 -23.01
CA GLY A 294 21.73 9.54 -22.55
C GLY A 294 22.77 10.22 -21.65
N ILE A 295 22.53 11.45 -21.17
CA ILE A 295 23.41 12.13 -20.22
C ILE A 295 22.91 11.85 -18.79
N ILE A 296 23.81 11.33 -17.95
CA ILE A 296 23.49 11.09 -16.54
C ILE A 296 23.78 12.37 -15.77
N GLY A 297 22.80 13.27 -15.78
CA GLY A 297 22.74 14.45 -14.92
C GLY A 297 22.26 14.14 -13.51
N ARG A 298 22.10 15.17 -12.68
CA ARG A 298 21.67 15.03 -11.28
C ARG A 298 20.33 14.30 -11.13
N GLN A 299 19.34 14.58 -11.99
CA GLN A 299 18.03 13.95 -11.91
C GLN A 299 18.07 12.47 -12.29
N THR A 300 18.69 12.13 -13.44
CA THR A 300 18.89 10.74 -13.86
C THR A 300 19.63 9.93 -12.79
N ARG A 301 20.71 10.50 -12.22
CA ARG A 301 21.46 9.86 -11.13
C ARG A 301 20.61 9.61 -9.89
N ASN A 302 19.79 10.57 -9.48
CA ASN A 302 18.90 10.38 -8.33
C ASN A 302 17.95 9.21 -8.54
N TRP A 303 17.38 9.08 -9.74
CA TRP A 303 16.51 7.96 -10.09
C TRP A 303 17.25 6.61 -10.15
N LEU A 304 18.44 6.56 -10.75
CA LEU A 304 19.27 5.36 -10.80
C LEU A 304 19.70 4.89 -9.40
N ASN A 305 19.97 5.82 -8.48
CA ASN A 305 20.35 5.53 -7.10
C ASN A 305 19.16 5.14 -6.20
N MET A 306 17.93 5.13 -6.72
CA MET A 306 16.77 4.71 -5.93
C MET A 306 16.80 3.21 -5.68
N THR A 307 16.75 2.81 -4.41
CA THR A 307 16.74 1.39 -4.02
C THR A 307 15.38 0.73 -4.31
N PRO A 308 15.30 -0.61 -4.41
CA PRO A 308 14.03 -1.32 -4.59
C PRO A 308 12.96 -0.92 -3.55
N ILE A 309 13.35 -0.82 -2.28
CA ILE A 309 12.46 -0.40 -1.18
C ILE A 309 11.92 1.02 -1.40
N GLN A 310 12.76 1.95 -1.87
CA GLN A 310 12.32 3.31 -2.17
C GLN A 310 11.34 3.35 -3.33
N ARG A 311 11.59 2.56 -4.39
CA ARG A 311 10.67 2.42 -5.52
C ARG A 311 9.34 1.80 -5.09
N ALA A 312 9.38 0.77 -4.24
CA ALA A 312 8.19 0.16 -3.65
C ALA A 312 7.34 1.19 -2.89
N GLY A 313 7.95 2.07 -2.10
CA GLY A 313 7.25 3.16 -1.41
C GLY A 313 6.58 4.17 -2.35
N ILE A 314 7.26 4.58 -3.42
CA ILE A 314 6.65 5.45 -4.45
C ILE A 314 5.49 4.74 -5.15
N MET A 315 5.64 3.46 -5.48
CA MET A 315 4.61 2.68 -6.14
C MET A 315 3.41 2.45 -5.23
N ALA A 316 3.62 2.17 -3.94
CA ALA A 316 2.57 2.09 -2.94
C ALA A 316 1.80 3.41 -2.80
N LEU A 317 2.50 4.55 -2.88
CA LEU A 317 1.84 5.86 -2.93
C LEU A 317 0.97 6.01 -4.19
N ASN A 318 1.48 5.58 -5.35
CA ASN A 318 0.71 5.60 -6.59
C ASN A 318 -0.49 4.64 -6.55
N ILE A 319 -0.38 3.50 -5.87
CA ILE A 319 -1.52 2.59 -5.59
C ILE A 319 -2.62 3.35 -4.83
N GLN A 320 -2.28 4.13 -3.80
CA GLN A 320 -3.30 4.90 -3.08
C GLN A 320 -3.90 6.01 -3.96
N ARG A 321 -3.13 6.59 -4.90
CA ARG A 321 -3.66 7.57 -5.86
C ARG A 321 -4.67 6.98 -6.84
N LEU A 322 -4.61 5.67 -7.13
CA LEU A 322 -5.61 5.00 -7.98
C LEU A 322 -7.04 5.13 -7.44
N ARG A 323 -7.22 5.39 -6.13
CA ARG A 323 -8.53 5.65 -5.52
C ARG A 323 -9.21 6.91 -6.07
N LEU A 324 -8.42 7.86 -6.56
CA LEU A 324 -8.87 9.15 -7.09
C LEU A 324 -8.91 9.17 -8.61
N THR A 325 -8.33 8.17 -9.26
CA THR A 325 -8.25 8.09 -10.72
C THR A 325 -9.42 7.26 -11.23
N PRO A 326 -10.28 7.79 -12.11
CA PRO A 326 -11.33 6.99 -12.71
C PRO A 326 -10.72 5.88 -13.58
N PRO A 327 -11.39 4.71 -13.69
CA PRO A 327 -10.93 3.63 -14.55
C PRO A 327 -10.77 4.12 -15.99
N ILE A 328 -9.66 3.76 -16.64
CA ILE A 328 -9.44 4.09 -18.05
C ILE A 328 -10.54 3.41 -18.89
N GLY A 329 -11.43 4.22 -19.47
CA GLY A 329 -12.62 3.77 -20.20
C GLY A 329 -13.74 4.81 -20.25
N ASP A 330 -13.81 5.70 -19.26
CA ASP A 330 -14.64 6.90 -19.36
C ASP A 330 -13.90 8.00 -20.10
N THR A 331 -14.52 8.51 -21.16
CA THR A 331 -14.02 9.58 -22.03
C THR A 331 -13.78 10.87 -21.24
N GLY A 332 -12.58 11.01 -20.67
CA GLY A 332 -12.10 12.24 -20.02
C GLY A 332 -10.68 12.55 -20.48
N ILE A 333 -10.46 13.76 -20.99
CA ILE A 333 -9.13 14.25 -21.38
C ILE A 333 -8.33 14.51 -20.11
N TRP A 334 -7.32 13.70 -19.82
CA TRP A 334 -6.39 13.92 -18.72
C TRP A 334 -5.17 14.70 -19.21
N GLY A 335 -5.17 16.01 -18.92
CA GLY A 335 -3.97 16.83 -19.04
C GLY A 335 -2.96 16.39 -17.99
N GLN A 336 -1.87 15.78 -18.41
CA GLN A 336 -0.70 15.62 -17.55
C GLN A 336 -0.11 17.01 -17.30
N TYR A 337 -0.25 17.53 -16.09
CA TYR A 337 0.51 18.70 -15.68
C TYR A 337 1.95 18.26 -15.41
N SER A 338 2.84 18.73 -16.28
CA SER A 338 4.30 18.54 -16.26
C SER A 338 4.98 19.19 -15.05
#